data_AF-A0A6J7IAM6-F1
#
_entry.id   AF-A0A6J7IAM6-F1
#
_cell.length_a   1.000
_cell.length_b   1.000
_cell.length_c   1.000
_cell.angle_alpha   90.00
_cell.angle_beta   90.00
_cell.angle_gamma   90.00
#
_symmetry.space_group_name_H-M   'P 1'
#
loop_
_entity.id
_entity.type
_entity.pdbx_description
1 polymer ?
#
loop_
_entity_poly.entity_id
_entity_poly.type
_entity_poly.pdbx_seq_one_letter_code
_entity_poly.pdbx_strand_id
1 'polypeptide(L)'
;MKPALLRGTPLTAPDAVKFRKPQISDGVRLWEIARDSRVLDLNSSYSYVLWCRDFAATTVVSDIDGRAVGFVTGYIRQDAPRTLFVWQVAVDADQRGKGLAGRMLMELLDRLEPQGITHLETTISPDNEASIATFTSLARKRGTDIVKSDLFAPNDFPDSHEAEELYTVGPDASRNYERNKQNMTEKNTVTTEKPDVFETVESGVRSYSRQWPAVFTTAKNSVITDENGNDYLDFFGGAGALNYGHNNDMIKSALVDYITSDGITHGLDMSTVAKREFLESFKKNILDPRGLDYKVQFPGPTGTNTVEAALKLARKVTGREAIINFTNAFHGMTLGALSVTGNSMKRAGAGIPLVHTTPMPYDNYFGGVTEDFQWFERVLDDSGSGFNRPAAVIVETIQGEGGINVARPEWLRALAELCSRREILLIVDDVQMGCGRTGQFFSFEEAGITPDIVTLSKSIGGYGMPLALTLFKPELDVWAPGEHNGTFRGFNPSFVTAKAAIDHYWSDDKFEKETLAKGEHIQDRFMKLCAKFDGISTRGRGMVQALVFDDAELAGKVSQLCYDERLLVETAGPKDEVVKLLPPLTTTIDELDRGLDIIESAVAKVLS
;
A
#
# COMPACT_ATOMS: atom_id res chain seq x y z
N MET A 1 21.86 -64.65 -43.96
CA MET A 1 20.84 -65.67 -44.25
C MET A 1 19.76 -65.60 -43.16
N LYS A 2 18.49 -65.47 -43.57
CA LYS A 2 17.28 -65.84 -42.81
C LYS A 2 17.40 -67.29 -42.27
N PRO A 3 16.41 -67.82 -41.53
CA PRO A 3 15.84 -67.44 -40.23
C PRO A 3 15.81 -68.68 -39.29
N ALA A 4 15.26 -68.57 -38.07
CA ALA A 4 14.61 -69.73 -37.45
C ALA A 4 13.43 -69.28 -36.56
N LEU A 5 12.26 -69.75 -36.98
CA LEU A 5 10.94 -69.62 -36.36
C LEU A 5 10.83 -70.39 -35.04
N LEU A 6 10.03 -69.86 -34.11
CA LEU A 6 9.20 -70.63 -33.20
C LEU A 6 7.80 -70.00 -33.10
N ARG A 7 6.78 -70.75 -33.54
CA ARG A 7 5.36 -70.64 -33.15
C ARG A 7 5.20 -71.44 -31.85
N GLY A 8 4.33 -71.18 -30.88
CA GLY A 8 3.25 -70.21 -30.70
C GLY A 8 2.38 -70.68 -29.53
N THR A 9 1.88 -69.77 -28.69
CA THR A 9 0.72 -69.89 -27.76
C THR A 9 0.59 -68.58 -26.97
N PRO A 10 -0.58 -68.16 -26.46
CA PRO A 10 -1.93 -68.12 -27.03
C PRO A 10 -2.42 -66.67 -27.28
N LEU A 11 -3.53 -66.52 -28.00
CA LEU A 11 -4.26 -65.25 -28.18
C LEU A 11 -4.66 -64.63 -26.83
N THR A 12 -4.12 -63.46 -26.48
CA THR A 12 -4.64 -62.58 -25.42
C THR A 12 -5.44 -61.44 -26.05
N ALA A 13 -6.60 -61.15 -25.45
CA ALA A 13 -7.65 -60.26 -25.94
C ALA A 13 -7.18 -58.86 -26.39
N PRO A 14 -7.86 -58.21 -27.37
CA PRO A 14 -7.61 -56.81 -27.70
C PRO A 14 -8.18 -55.86 -26.64
N ASP A 15 -7.52 -54.72 -26.43
CA ASP A 15 -8.08 -53.49 -25.82
C ASP A 15 -8.45 -53.48 -24.31
N ALA A 16 -7.57 -53.99 -23.43
CA ALA A 16 -7.76 -53.79 -21.98
C ALA A 16 -7.28 -52.39 -21.53
N VAL A 17 -8.21 -51.45 -21.38
CA VAL A 17 -7.95 -50.13 -20.78
C VAL A 17 -7.42 -50.29 -19.35
N LYS A 18 -6.25 -49.71 -19.06
CA LYS A 18 -5.69 -49.65 -17.70
C LYS A 18 -5.92 -48.28 -17.09
N PHE A 19 -6.24 -48.23 -15.80
CA PHE A 19 -6.30 -46.97 -15.06
C PHE A 19 -5.12 -46.88 -14.09
N ARG A 20 -4.41 -45.75 -14.10
CA ARG A 20 -3.20 -45.55 -13.29
C ARG A 20 -3.08 -44.12 -12.81
N LYS A 21 -2.19 -43.87 -11.83
CA LYS A 21 -1.74 -42.51 -11.51
C LYS A 21 -0.95 -41.95 -12.69
N PRO A 22 -0.98 -40.63 -12.92
CA PRO A 22 -0.13 -40.00 -13.93
C PRO A 22 1.35 -40.10 -13.54
N GLN A 23 2.20 -40.05 -14.54
CA GLN A 23 3.63 -39.79 -14.45
C GLN A 23 3.90 -38.42 -15.08
N ILE A 24 5.01 -37.78 -14.71
CA ILE A 24 5.40 -36.46 -15.25
C ILE A 24 5.41 -36.46 -16.79
N SER A 25 5.84 -37.57 -17.41
CA SER A 25 5.85 -37.75 -18.87
C SER A 25 4.47 -37.74 -19.52
N ASP A 26 3.40 -38.01 -18.77
CA ASP A 26 2.04 -37.95 -19.32
C ASP A 26 1.55 -36.50 -19.51
N GLY A 27 2.15 -35.51 -18.83
CA GLY A 27 1.66 -34.13 -18.83
C GLY A 27 1.51 -33.52 -20.23
N VAL A 28 2.45 -33.81 -21.13
CA VAL A 28 2.36 -33.41 -22.54
C VAL A 28 1.13 -34.03 -23.20
N ARG A 29 0.90 -35.32 -22.97
CA ARG A 29 -0.21 -36.03 -23.58
C ARG A 29 -1.57 -35.58 -23.03
N LEU A 30 -1.67 -35.29 -21.73
CA LEU A 30 -2.88 -34.75 -21.13
C LEU A 30 -3.22 -33.37 -21.72
N TRP A 31 -2.21 -32.50 -21.88
CA TRP A 31 -2.40 -31.19 -22.52
C TRP A 31 -2.88 -31.32 -23.96
N GLU A 32 -2.33 -32.27 -24.74
CA GLU A 32 -2.79 -32.55 -26.10
C GLU A 32 -4.26 -33.00 -26.14
N ILE A 33 -4.66 -33.93 -25.26
CA ILE A 33 -6.04 -34.41 -25.17
C ILE A 33 -7.00 -33.25 -24.81
N ALA A 34 -6.60 -32.38 -23.88
CA ALA A 34 -7.39 -31.21 -23.48
C ALA A 34 -7.52 -30.20 -24.63
N ARG A 35 -6.41 -29.85 -25.28
CA ARG A 35 -6.38 -28.95 -26.45
C ARG A 35 -7.26 -29.48 -27.59
N ASP A 36 -7.14 -30.77 -27.90
CA ASP A 36 -7.86 -31.42 -28.99
C ASP A 36 -9.34 -31.65 -28.63
N SER A 37 -9.71 -31.48 -27.35
CA SER A 37 -11.12 -31.53 -26.92
C SER A 37 -11.94 -30.39 -27.47
N ARG A 38 -11.36 -29.16 -27.54
CA ARG A 38 -12.03 -27.90 -27.88
C ARG A 38 -13.24 -27.53 -27.02
N VAL A 39 -13.47 -28.26 -25.93
CA VAL A 39 -14.58 -28.07 -25.00
C VAL A 39 -14.07 -27.66 -23.61
N LEU A 40 -12.83 -28.01 -23.28
CA LEU A 40 -12.20 -27.62 -22.02
C LEU A 40 -11.42 -26.32 -22.19
N ASP A 41 -11.43 -25.50 -21.13
CA ASP A 41 -10.48 -24.40 -21.00
C ASP A 41 -9.05 -24.93 -21.01
N LEU A 42 -8.30 -24.53 -22.02
CA LEU A 42 -6.94 -25.02 -22.20
C LEU A 42 -6.00 -24.28 -21.27
N ASN A 43 -5.52 -24.98 -20.24
CA ASN A 43 -4.50 -24.47 -19.36
C ASN A 43 -3.12 -24.47 -20.03
N SER A 44 -2.17 -23.74 -19.42
CA SER A 44 -0.76 -23.81 -19.85
C SER A 44 -0.25 -25.26 -19.80
N SER A 45 0.62 -25.65 -20.74
CA SER A 45 1.22 -27.00 -20.72
C SER A 45 1.99 -27.30 -19.43
N TYR A 46 2.52 -26.27 -18.77
CA TYR A 46 3.15 -26.36 -17.45
C TYR A 46 2.17 -26.89 -16.38
N SER A 47 0.91 -26.45 -16.39
CA SER A 47 -0.11 -26.88 -15.42
C SER A 47 -0.31 -28.40 -15.45
N TYR A 48 -0.36 -29.00 -16.64
CA TYR A 48 -0.55 -30.45 -16.79
C TYR A 48 0.64 -31.26 -16.27
N VAL A 49 1.86 -30.76 -16.44
CA VAL A 49 3.07 -31.39 -15.87
C VAL A 49 3.04 -31.30 -14.34
N LEU A 50 2.64 -30.15 -13.80
CA LEU A 50 2.51 -29.94 -12.36
C LEU A 50 1.43 -30.85 -11.76
N TRP A 51 0.27 -31.00 -12.40
CA TRP A 51 -0.77 -31.93 -11.96
C TRP A 51 -0.29 -33.38 -11.92
N CYS A 52 0.52 -33.79 -12.91
CA CYS A 52 1.12 -35.12 -12.92
C CYS A 52 2.15 -35.34 -11.80
N ARG A 53 2.74 -34.28 -11.24
CA ARG A 53 3.72 -34.35 -10.13
C ARG A 53 3.04 -34.23 -8.76
N ASP A 54 2.29 -33.15 -8.55
CA ASP A 54 1.80 -32.72 -7.23
C ASP A 54 0.41 -33.26 -6.92
N PHE A 55 -0.41 -33.49 -7.95
CA PHE A 55 -1.79 -33.96 -7.82
C PHE A 55 -1.97 -35.40 -8.33
N ALA A 56 -0.87 -36.16 -8.41
CA ALA A 56 -0.89 -37.55 -8.90
C ALA A 56 -1.78 -38.47 -8.05
N ALA A 57 -1.97 -38.15 -6.77
CA ALA A 57 -2.85 -38.90 -5.87
C ALA A 57 -4.34 -38.74 -6.21
N THR A 58 -4.72 -37.56 -6.67
CA THR A 58 -6.10 -37.14 -7.00
C THR A 58 -6.34 -37.07 -8.51
N THR A 59 -5.45 -37.66 -9.30
CA THR A 59 -5.54 -37.72 -10.76
C THR A 59 -5.51 -39.17 -11.23
N VAL A 60 -6.28 -39.49 -12.27
CA VAL A 60 -6.25 -40.80 -12.93
C VAL A 60 -6.08 -40.61 -14.43
N VAL A 61 -5.28 -41.50 -15.02
CA VAL A 61 -5.06 -41.61 -16.46
C VAL A 61 -5.55 -42.98 -16.92
N SER A 62 -6.29 -42.99 -18.03
CA SER A 62 -6.62 -44.20 -18.78
C SER A 62 -5.58 -44.44 -19.87
N ASP A 63 -5.07 -45.67 -19.93
CA ASP A 63 -3.94 -46.07 -20.76
C ASP A 63 -4.32 -47.29 -21.62
N ILE A 64 -4.04 -47.20 -22.92
CA ILE A 64 -4.17 -48.31 -23.88
C ILE A 64 -2.80 -48.46 -24.55
N ASP A 65 -2.21 -49.64 -24.46
CA ASP A 65 -0.92 -49.98 -25.06
C ASP A 65 0.23 -48.99 -24.74
N GLY A 66 0.26 -48.45 -23.52
CA GLY A 66 1.28 -47.51 -23.06
C GLY A 66 1.04 -46.06 -23.48
N ARG A 67 -0.14 -45.76 -24.05
CA ARG A 67 -0.56 -44.43 -24.43
C ARG A 67 -1.71 -43.96 -23.56
N ALA A 68 -1.56 -42.78 -22.96
CA ALA A 68 -2.66 -42.10 -22.29
C ALA A 68 -3.72 -41.67 -23.31
N VAL A 69 -4.96 -42.12 -23.11
CA VAL A 69 -6.12 -41.88 -23.99
C VAL A 69 -7.27 -41.12 -23.30
N GLY A 70 -7.09 -40.76 -22.04
CA GLY A 70 -8.04 -39.96 -21.27
C GLY A 70 -7.57 -39.76 -19.84
N PHE A 71 -8.06 -38.73 -19.18
CA PHE A 71 -7.68 -38.39 -17.80
C PHE A 71 -8.82 -37.75 -17.01
N VAL A 72 -8.69 -37.80 -15.69
CA VAL A 72 -9.44 -36.98 -14.72
C VAL A 72 -8.42 -36.36 -13.79
N THR A 73 -8.43 -35.02 -13.67
CA THR A 73 -7.62 -34.27 -12.70
C THR A 73 -8.51 -33.73 -11.59
N GLY A 74 -7.98 -33.68 -10.37
CA GLY A 74 -8.69 -33.14 -9.23
C GLY A 74 -7.78 -32.85 -8.05
N TYR A 75 -8.34 -32.29 -6.98
CA TYR A 75 -7.65 -32.00 -5.72
C TYR A 75 -8.63 -32.15 -4.54
N ILE A 76 -8.09 -32.33 -3.33
CA ILE A 76 -8.91 -32.33 -2.11
C ILE A 76 -9.08 -30.90 -1.63
N ARG A 77 -10.32 -30.49 -1.37
CA ARG A 77 -10.61 -29.15 -0.84
C ARG A 77 -9.99 -28.95 0.54
N GLN A 78 -9.32 -27.82 0.75
CA GLN A 78 -8.67 -27.50 2.02
C GLN A 78 -9.68 -27.28 3.14
N ASP A 79 -10.80 -26.63 2.82
CA ASP A 79 -11.92 -26.33 3.72
C ASP A 79 -12.94 -27.46 3.85
N ALA A 80 -12.88 -28.45 2.95
CA ALA A 80 -13.70 -29.66 2.98
C ALA A 80 -12.85 -30.92 2.71
N PRO A 81 -12.05 -31.41 3.68
CA PRO A 81 -11.07 -32.49 3.47
C PRO A 81 -11.64 -33.85 3.05
N ARG A 82 -12.96 -34.01 3.06
CA ARG A 82 -13.68 -35.22 2.60
C ARG A 82 -14.19 -35.10 1.16
N THR A 83 -13.90 -33.99 0.49
CA THR A 83 -14.41 -33.66 -0.84
C THR A 83 -13.28 -33.61 -1.86
N LEU A 84 -13.40 -34.44 -2.90
CA LEU A 84 -12.59 -34.34 -4.11
C LEU A 84 -13.25 -33.34 -5.06
N PHE A 85 -12.56 -32.27 -5.41
CA PHE A 85 -12.96 -31.42 -6.52
C PHE A 85 -12.33 -31.94 -7.82
N VAL A 86 -13.15 -32.25 -8.82
CA VAL A 86 -12.73 -32.64 -10.16
C VAL A 86 -12.63 -31.39 -11.03
N TRP A 87 -11.43 -31.16 -11.56
CA TRP A 87 -11.14 -29.98 -12.36
C TRP A 87 -11.36 -30.22 -13.85
N GLN A 88 -10.71 -31.24 -14.44
CA GLN A 88 -10.88 -31.56 -15.85
C GLN A 88 -11.07 -33.05 -16.07
N VAL A 89 -12.03 -33.38 -16.94
CA VAL A 89 -12.25 -34.73 -17.46
C VAL A 89 -12.13 -34.68 -18.98
N ALA A 90 -11.20 -35.42 -19.56
CA ALA A 90 -11.00 -35.45 -21.00
C ALA A 90 -10.75 -36.87 -21.51
N VAL A 91 -11.22 -37.13 -22.73
CA VAL A 91 -11.04 -38.40 -23.42
C VAL A 91 -10.70 -38.12 -24.88
N ASP A 92 -9.72 -38.86 -25.41
CA ASP A 92 -9.35 -38.80 -26.82
C ASP A 92 -10.54 -39.05 -27.73
N ALA A 93 -10.55 -38.40 -28.89
CA ALA A 93 -11.68 -38.40 -29.82
C ALA A 93 -12.12 -39.81 -30.25
N ASP A 94 -11.18 -40.74 -30.45
CA ASP A 94 -11.43 -42.13 -30.84
C ASP A 94 -11.95 -43.02 -29.68
N GLN A 95 -11.93 -42.50 -28.45
CA GLN A 95 -12.41 -43.17 -27.24
C GLN A 95 -13.67 -42.53 -26.63
N ARG A 96 -14.17 -41.42 -27.19
CA ARG A 96 -15.43 -40.79 -26.77
C ARG A 96 -16.63 -41.72 -27.00
N GLY A 97 -17.67 -41.57 -26.19
CA GLY A 97 -18.89 -42.39 -26.25
C GLY A 97 -18.76 -43.82 -25.70
N LYS A 98 -17.55 -44.29 -25.38
CA LYS A 98 -17.30 -45.65 -24.82
C LYS A 98 -17.42 -45.72 -23.29
N GLY A 99 -18.01 -44.71 -22.65
CA GLY A 99 -18.18 -44.64 -21.19
C GLY A 99 -16.88 -44.53 -20.39
N LEU A 100 -15.77 -44.13 -21.02
CA LEU A 100 -14.44 -44.10 -20.40
C LEU A 100 -14.32 -43.06 -19.28
N ALA A 101 -14.88 -41.86 -19.46
CA ALA A 101 -14.90 -40.80 -18.46
C ALA A 101 -15.51 -41.26 -17.11
N GLY A 102 -16.71 -41.87 -17.16
CA GLY A 102 -17.37 -42.40 -15.97
C GLY A 102 -16.61 -43.54 -15.30
N ARG A 103 -15.88 -44.38 -16.07
CA ARG A 103 -15.02 -45.43 -15.49
C ARG A 103 -13.80 -44.85 -14.78
N MET A 104 -13.18 -43.79 -15.33
CA MET A 104 -12.09 -43.08 -14.66
C MET A 104 -12.55 -42.44 -13.35
N LEU A 105 -13.71 -41.77 -13.35
CA LEU A 105 -14.28 -41.18 -12.14
C LEU A 105 -14.59 -42.23 -11.06
N MET A 106 -15.15 -43.39 -11.45
CA MET A 106 -15.37 -44.50 -10.54
C MET A 106 -14.06 -44.99 -9.93
N GLU A 107 -13.07 -45.30 -10.75
CA GLU A 107 -11.75 -45.75 -10.29
C GLU A 107 -11.07 -44.74 -9.36
N LEU A 108 -11.14 -43.44 -9.66
CA LEU A 108 -10.54 -42.40 -8.83
C LEU A 108 -11.22 -42.33 -7.46
N LEU A 109 -12.54 -42.41 -7.42
CA LEU A 109 -13.28 -42.40 -6.16
C LEU A 109 -13.04 -43.69 -5.35
N ASP A 110 -13.02 -44.88 -5.98
CA ASP A 110 -12.73 -46.14 -5.29
C ASP A 110 -11.35 -46.13 -4.64
N ARG A 111 -10.38 -45.44 -5.27
CA ARG A 111 -9.03 -45.26 -4.75
C ARG A 111 -8.96 -44.31 -3.54
N LEU A 112 -9.82 -43.30 -3.51
CA LEU A 112 -9.80 -42.23 -2.51
C LEU A 112 -10.76 -42.48 -1.35
N GLU A 113 -11.78 -43.31 -1.54
CA GLU A 113 -12.77 -43.65 -0.51
C GLU A 113 -12.15 -44.23 0.78
N PRO A 114 -11.16 -45.15 0.73
CA PRO A 114 -10.44 -45.61 1.92
C PRO A 114 -9.67 -44.51 2.66
N GLN A 115 -9.42 -43.37 2.00
CA GLN A 115 -8.73 -42.21 2.57
C GLN A 115 -9.72 -41.21 3.20
N GLY A 116 -11.01 -41.54 3.26
CA GLY A 116 -12.05 -40.73 3.89
C GLY A 116 -12.76 -39.77 2.95
N ILE A 117 -12.47 -39.82 1.64
CA ILE A 117 -13.19 -39.03 0.63
C ILE A 117 -14.57 -39.64 0.41
N THR A 118 -15.59 -38.84 0.64
CA THR A 118 -17.00 -39.26 0.52
C THR A 118 -17.79 -38.45 -0.48
N HIS A 119 -17.28 -37.30 -0.90
CA HIS A 119 -17.97 -36.38 -1.79
C HIS A 119 -17.09 -36.05 -3.00
N LEU A 120 -17.74 -35.84 -4.14
CA LEU A 120 -17.14 -35.33 -5.36
C LEU A 120 -17.84 -34.03 -5.74
N GLU A 121 -17.07 -33.00 -6.05
CA GLU A 121 -17.55 -31.74 -6.59
C GLU A 121 -16.94 -31.51 -7.98
N THR A 122 -17.68 -30.85 -8.87
CA THR A 122 -17.20 -30.40 -10.19
C THR A 122 -18.02 -29.21 -10.63
N THR A 123 -17.43 -28.33 -11.44
CA THR A 123 -18.17 -27.29 -12.16
C THR A 123 -18.55 -27.79 -13.55
N ILE A 124 -19.76 -27.47 -13.97
CA ILE A 124 -20.27 -27.81 -15.31
C ILE A 124 -21.07 -26.62 -15.83
N SER A 125 -20.73 -26.14 -17.02
CA SER A 125 -21.52 -25.13 -17.74
C SER A 125 -22.91 -25.68 -18.10
N PRO A 126 -23.99 -24.87 -18.06
CA PRO A 126 -25.37 -25.33 -18.26
C PRO A 126 -25.64 -26.07 -19.57
N ASP A 127 -24.88 -25.76 -20.62
CA ASP A 127 -25.01 -26.34 -21.97
C ASP A 127 -24.24 -27.67 -22.15
N ASN A 128 -23.44 -28.09 -21.16
CA ASN A 128 -22.58 -29.27 -21.25
C ASN A 128 -23.33 -30.57 -20.87
N GLU A 129 -24.31 -30.95 -21.69
CA GLU A 129 -25.17 -32.13 -21.50
C GLU A 129 -24.38 -33.43 -21.26
N ALA A 130 -23.22 -33.59 -21.91
CA ALA A 130 -22.38 -34.78 -21.82
C ALA A 130 -21.76 -34.94 -20.41
N SER A 131 -21.32 -33.84 -19.79
CA SER A 131 -20.78 -33.86 -18.44
C SER A 131 -21.90 -34.08 -17.43
N ILE A 132 -23.03 -33.40 -17.57
CA ILE A 132 -24.23 -33.59 -16.73
C ILE A 132 -24.65 -35.06 -16.73
N ALA A 133 -24.75 -35.70 -17.90
CA ALA A 133 -25.08 -37.11 -18.03
C ALA A 133 -24.03 -38.03 -17.36
N THR A 134 -22.75 -37.67 -17.46
CA THR A 134 -21.65 -38.45 -16.88
C THR A 134 -21.71 -38.44 -15.35
N PHE A 135 -21.83 -37.27 -14.71
CA PHE A 135 -21.91 -37.16 -13.25
C PHE A 135 -23.24 -37.67 -12.68
N THR A 136 -24.35 -37.49 -13.40
CA THR A 136 -25.64 -38.09 -13.02
C THR A 136 -25.57 -39.63 -13.05
N SER A 137 -24.94 -40.20 -14.08
CA SER A 137 -24.73 -41.65 -14.18
C SER A 137 -23.79 -42.18 -13.10
N LEU A 138 -22.78 -41.39 -12.70
CA LEU A 138 -21.86 -41.70 -11.60
C LEU A 138 -22.62 -41.82 -10.27
N ALA A 139 -23.43 -40.81 -9.92
CA ALA A 139 -24.25 -40.79 -8.71
C ALA A 139 -25.18 -42.01 -8.64
N ARG A 140 -25.88 -42.29 -9.75
CA ARG A 140 -26.77 -43.46 -9.87
C ARG A 140 -26.03 -44.78 -9.66
N LYS A 141 -24.82 -44.93 -10.22
CA LYS A 141 -24.03 -46.17 -10.08
C LYS A 141 -23.48 -46.37 -8.67
N ARG A 142 -23.21 -45.29 -7.94
CA ARG A 142 -22.79 -45.34 -6.53
C ARG A 142 -23.95 -45.40 -5.54
N GLY A 143 -25.19 -45.24 -6.01
CA GLY A 143 -26.36 -45.19 -5.14
C GLY A 143 -26.36 -43.95 -4.23
N THR A 144 -25.78 -42.84 -4.70
CA THR A 144 -25.67 -41.58 -3.97
C THR A 144 -26.50 -40.48 -4.62
N ASP A 145 -26.73 -39.39 -3.89
CA ASP A 145 -27.40 -38.20 -4.41
C ASP A 145 -26.46 -37.39 -5.31
N ILE A 146 -27.06 -36.62 -6.20
CA ILE A 146 -26.41 -35.52 -6.93
C ILE A 146 -27.21 -34.25 -6.70
N VAL A 147 -26.54 -33.18 -6.31
CA VAL A 147 -27.14 -31.86 -6.12
C VAL A 147 -26.45 -30.85 -7.01
N LYS A 148 -27.25 -30.00 -7.63
CA LYS A 148 -26.84 -28.87 -8.44
C LYS A 148 -27.09 -27.57 -7.66
N SER A 149 -26.12 -26.67 -7.68
CA SER A 149 -26.24 -25.31 -7.14
C SER A 149 -25.49 -24.32 -8.03
N ASP A 150 -25.93 -23.07 -8.06
CA ASP A 150 -25.21 -22.00 -8.76
C ASP A 150 -23.85 -21.76 -8.07
N LEU A 151 -22.76 -21.57 -8.83
CA LEU A 151 -21.44 -21.30 -8.28
C LEU A 151 -20.82 -20.00 -8.81
N PHE A 152 -20.62 -19.90 -10.12
CA PHE A 152 -20.07 -18.70 -10.75
C PHE A 152 -21.07 -18.15 -11.77
N ALA A 153 -21.37 -16.86 -11.66
CA ALA A 153 -22.15 -16.12 -12.64
C ALA A 153 -21.26 -15.69 -13.82
N PRO A 154 -21.84 -15.37 -15.00
CA PRO A 154 -21.06 -14.93 -16.16
C PRO A 154 -20.19 -13.70 -15.87
N ASN A 155 -20.64 -12.84 -14.95
CA ASN A 155 -19.93 -11.62 -14.58
C ASN A 155 -18.76 -11.86 -13.61
N ASP A 156 -18.56 -13.08 -13.10
CA ASP A 156 -17.42 -13.40 -12.26
C ASP A 156 -16.13 -13.60 -13.09
N PHE A 157 -16.27 -13.71 -14.41
CA PHE A 157 -15.18 -13.88 -15.35
C PHE A 157 -14.89 -12.57 -16.11
N PRO A 158 -13.61 -12.21 -16.32
CA PRO A 158 -13.23 -10.96 -16.99
C PRO A 158 -13.46 -10.99 -18.52
N ASP A 159 -13.74 -12.17 -19.06
CA ASP A 159 -14.04 -12.44 -20.46
C ASP A 159 -15.47 -12.97 -20.64
N SER A 160 -15.90 -13.17 -21.89
CA SER A 160 -17.23 -13.70 -22.18
C SER A 160 -17.29 -15.20 -21.87
N HIS A 161 -17.42 -15.52 -20.58
CA HIS A 161 -17.56 -16.87 -20.05
C HIS A 161 -19.01 -17.13 -19.62
N GLU A 162 -19.48 -18.38 -19.76
CA GLU A 162 -20.80 -18.77 -19.28
C GLU A 162 -20.82 -18.95 -17.76
N ALA A 163 -22.03 -19.03 -17.18
CA ALA A 163 -22.18 -19.40 -15.78
C ALA A 163 -21.65 -20.82 -15.56
N GLU A 164 -21.09 -21.10 -14.39
CA GLU A 164 -20.67 -22.44 -13.97
C GLU A 164 -21.51 -22.89 -12.79
N GLU A 165 -22.07 -24.08 -12.90
CA GLU A 165 -22.91 -24.70 -11.87
C GLU A 165 -22.09 -25.74 -11.10
N LEU A 166 -22.17 -25.72 -9.78
CA LEU A 166 -21.54 -26.74 -8.93
C LEU A 166 -22.42 -27.98 -8.87
N TYR A 167 -21.83 -29.12 -9.23
CA TYR A 167 -22.43 -30.44 -9.06
C TYR A 167 -21.72 -31.19 -7.93
N THR A 168 -22.47 -31.56 -6.90
CA THR A 168 -21.99 -32.36 -5.76
C THR A 168 -22.57 -33.76 -5.81
N VAL A 169 -21.72 -34.79 -5.87
CA VAL A 169 -22.09 -36.21 -5.82
C VAL A 169 -21.61 -36.81 -4.50
N GLY A 170 -22.50 -37.43 -3.72
CA GLY A 170 -22.12 -38.09 -2.47
C GLY A 170 -23.31 -38.39 -1.55
N PRO A 171 -23.09 -39.10 -0.43
CA PRO A 171 -24.13 -39.38 0.55
C PRO A 171 -24.60 -38.08 1.21
N ASP A 172 -25.90 -37.99 1.48
CA ASP A 172 -26.55 -36.83 2.09
C ASP A 172 -26.31 -35.51 1.34
N ALA A 173 -25.98 -35.52 0.03
CA ALA A 173 -25.70 -34.30 -0.72
C ALA A 173 -26.87 -33.30 -0.64
N SER A 174 -28.11 -33.80 -0.59
CA SER A 174 -29.34 -32.99 -0.39
C SER A 174 -29.41 -32.34 1.00
N ARG A 175 -29.00 -33.06 2.07
CA ARG A 175 -28.97 -32.56 3.46
C ARG A 175 -27.76 -31.66 3.72
N ASN A 176 -26.61 -31.95 3.12
CA ASN A 176 -25.45 -31.07 3.11
C ASN A 176 -25.73 -29.82 2.30
N TYR A 177 -26.53 -29.87 1.22
CA TYR A 177 -27.01 -28.68 0.55
C TYR A 177 -27.94 -27.87 1.45
N GLU A 178 -28.92 -28.45 2.14
CA GLU A 178 -29.76 -27.66 3.06
C GLU A 178 -29.01 -27.14 4.29
N ARG A 179 -28.07 -27.91 4.84
CA ARG A 179 -27.19 -27.50 5.95
C ARG A 179 -26.15 -26.48 5.50
N ASN A 180 -25.61 -26.60 4.28
CA ASN A 180 -24.78 -25.58 3.66
C ASN A 180 -25.61 -24.39 3.25
N LYS A 181 -26.90 -24.52 2.92
CA LYS A 181 -27.84 -23.42 2.65
C LYS A 181 -28.25 -22.72 3.93
N GLN A 182 -28.29 -23.40 5.08
CA GLN A 182 -28.44 -22.82 6.42
C GLN A 182 -27.14 -22.14 6.88
N ASN A 183 -25.99 -22.81 6.74
CA ASN A 183 -24.69 -22.20 6.97
C ASN A 183 -24.36 -21.12 5.93
N MET A 184 -24.94 -21.15 4.72
CA MET A 184 -24.92 -20.10 3.69
C MET A 184 -26.09 -19.13 3.88
N THR A 185 -27.09 -19.34 4.72
CA THR A 185 -28.00 -18.24 5.09
C THR A 185 -27.47 -17.52 6.32
N GLU A 186 -26.56 -18.14 7.08
CA GLU A 186 -25.76 -17.51 8.13
C GLU A 186 -24.36 -17.04 7.68
N LYS A 187 -23.79 -17.57 6.58
CA LYS A 187 -22.52 -17.11 5.96
C LYS A 187 -22.62 -16.55 4.54
N ASN A 188 -23.74 -16.78 3.84
CA ASN A 188 -24.07 -16.17 2.54
C ASN A 188 -25.48 -15.53 2.62
N THR A 189 -25.67 -14.61 3.55
CA THR A 189 -25.99 -13.29 3.01
C THR A 189 -24.84 -12.93 2.07
N VAL A 190 -24.86 -13.47 0.84
CA VAL A 190 -24.43 -12.68 -0.29
C VAL A 190 -25.48 -11.60 -0.28
N THR A 191 -25.18 -10.54 0.48
CA THR A 191 -25.68 -9.25 0.12
C THR A 191 -25.38 -9.18 -1.37
N THR A 192 -26.43 -9.14 -2.18
CA THR A 192 -26.38 -8.48 -3.48
C THR A 192 -26.11 -6.99 -3.25
N GLU A 193 -25.12 -6.68 -2.40
CA GLU A 193 -24.50 -5.39 -2.30
C GLU A 193 -23.82 -5.24 -3.63
N LYS A 194 -24.41 -4.36 -4.42
CA LYS A 194 -23.73 -3.80 -5.57
C LYS A 194 -22.32 -3.46 -5.11
N PRO A 195 -21.28 -3.80 -5.90
CA PRO A 195 -19.92 -3.42 -5.56
C PRO A 195 -19.91 -1.93 -5.23
N ASP A 196 -19.26 -1.60 -4.12
CA ASP A 196 -19.26 -0.24 -3.56
C ASP A 196 -18.92 0.79 -4.65
N VAL A 197 -19.48 2.00 -4.56
CA VAL A 197 -19.12 3.11 -5.44
C VAL A 197 -17.60 3.35 -5.42
N PHE A 198 -16.93 3.12 -4.29
CA PHE A 198 -15.47 3.15 -4.23
C PHE A 198 -14.87 2.10 -5.16
N GLU A 199 -15.28 0.83 -5.08
CA GLU A 199 -14.78 -0.25 -5.94
C GLU A 199 -15.06 -0.05 -7.44
N THR A 200 -16.21 0.53 -7.78
CA THR A 200 -16.66 0.65 -9.18
C THR A 200 -16.24 1.93 -9.89
N VAL A 201 -16.04 3.03 -9.16
CA VAL A 201 -15.78 4.37 -9.74
C VAL A 201 -14.40 4.90 -9.38
N GLU A 202 -13.93 4.68 -8.16
CA GLU A 202 -12.64 5.22 -7.71
C GLU A 202 -11.47 4.44 -8.35
N SER A 203 -10.42 5.15 -8.74
CA SER A 203 -9.24 4.56 -9.36
C SER A 203 -8.58 3.51 -8.46
N GLY A 204 -8.07 2.44 -9.09
CA GLY A 204 -7.34 1.38 -8.40
C GLY A 204 -6.04 1.82 -7.69
N VAL A 205 -5.57 3.06 -7.91
CA VAL A 205 -4.37 3.63 -7.26
C VAL A 205 -4.54 3.84 -5.74
N ARG A 206 -5.76 3.79 -5.21
CA ARG A 206 -6.03 3.98 -3.78
C ARG A 206 -5.29 2.97 -2.89
N SER A 207 -4.76 3.45 -1.76
CA SER A 207 -4.01 2.66 -0.79
C SER A 207 -4.66 2.64 0.60
N TYR A 208 -4.93 3.82 1.18
CA TYR A 208 -5.43 3.93 2.57
C TYR A 208 -6.78 3.24 2.79
N SER A 209 -7.70 3.35 1.83
CA SER A 209 -9.01 2.67 1.92
C SER A 209 -8.92 1.15 1.80
N ARG A 210 -7.78 0.59 1.36
CA ARG A 210 -7.52 -0.85 1.41
C ARG A 210 -6.97 -1.29 2.76
N GLN A 211 -6.19 -0.42 3.39
CA GLN A 211 -5.65 -0.64 4.73
C GLN A 211 -6.72 -0.44 5.81
N TRP A 212 -7.57 0.57 5.64
CA TRP A 212 -8.67 0.92 6.54
C TRP A 212 -9.98 0.96 5.74
N PRO A 213 -10.65 -0.19 5.55
CA PRO A 213 -11.85 -0.28 4.70
C PRO A 213 -13.10 0.39 5.31
N ALA A 214 -13.04 0.90 6.53
CA ALA A 214 -14.15 1.61 7.16
C ALA A 214 -14.49 2.92 6.42
N VAL A 215 -15.78 3.20 6.27
CA VAL A 215 -16.27 4.48 5.76
C VAL A 215 -16.49 5.44 6.94
N PHE A 216 -15.75 6.54 6.95
CA PHE A 216 -15.76 7.51 8.04
C PHE A 216 -16.80 8.61 7.86
N THR A 217 -17.42 9.07 8.96
CA THR A 217 -18.50 10.07 8.94
C THR A 217 -18.13 11.36 9.67
N THR A 218 -17.74 11.28 10.94
CA THR A 218 -17.41 12.44 11.76
C THR A 218 -16.02 12.28 12.36
N ALA A 219 -15.40 13.40 12.72
CA ALA A 219 -14.10 13.39 13.38
C ALA A 219 -13.96 14.60 14.30
N LYS A 220 -13.29 14.41 15.44
CA LYS A 220 -13.01 15.45 16.41
C LYS A 220 -11.68 15.20 17.10
N ASN A 221 -10.80 16.20 17.05
CA ASN A 221 -9.43 16.13 17.55
C ASN A 221 -8.69 14.89 17.01
N SER A 222 -8.48 13.86 17.83
CA SER A 222 -7.83 12.60 17.47
C SER A 222 -8.79 11.42 17.33
N VAL A 223 -10.10 11.64 17.28
CA VAL A 223 -11.10 10.57 17.12
C VAL A 223 -11.81 10.72 15.78
N ILE A 224 -11.95 9.61 15.05
CA ILE A 224 -12.75 9.51 13.83
C ILE A 224 -13.79 8.42 14.04
N THR A 225 -15.04 8.68 13.66
CA THR A 225 -16.17 7.75 13.81
C THR A 225 -16.60 7.23 12.43
N ASP A 226 -16.76 5.92 12.30
CA ASP A 226 -17.27 5.28 11.07
C ASP A 226 -18.81 5.30 10.98
N GLU A 227 -19.35 4.89 9.84
CA GLU A 227 -20.81 4.81 9.59
C GLU A 227 -21.54 3.79 10.47
N ASN A 228 -20.80 2.85 11.06
CA ASN A 228 -21.32 1.85 12.00
C ASN A 228 -21.27 2.36 13.46
N GLY A 229 -20.78 3.59 13.69
CA GLY A 229 -20.65 4.20 15.00
C GLY A 229 -19.42 3.71 15.80
N ASN A 230 -18.43 3.09 15.15
CA ASN A 230 -17.17 2.76 15.82
C ASN A 230 -16.25 3.98 15.83
N ASP A 231 -15.73 4.30 17.01
CA ASP A 231 -14.71 5.33 17.19
C ASP A 231 -13.31 4.75 17.04
N TYR A 232 -12.48 5.43 16.26
CA TYR A 232 -11.07 5.11 16.05
C TYR A 232 -10.20 6.26 16.57
N LEU A 233 -9.13 5.91 17.27
CA LEU A 233 -8.08 6.87 17.59
C LEU A 233 -7.19 7.06 16.34
N ASP A 234 -6.94 8.31 15.97
CA ASP A 234 -6.20 8.69 14.78
C ASP A 234 -4.77 9.14 15.15
N PHE A 235 -3.83 8.20 15.05
CA PHE A 235 -2.39 8.47 15.15
C PHE A 235 -1.74 8.64 13.78
N PHE A 236 -2.53 8.72 12.71
CA PHE A 236 -2.06 9.02 11.36
C PHE A 236 -2.15 10.52 11.05
N GLY A 237 -3.18 11.20 11.59
CA GLY A 237 -3.34 12.65 11.51
C GLY A 237 -3.34 13.18 10.07
N GLY A 238 -3.88 12.41 9.13
CA GLY A 238 -3.85 12.72 7.70
C GLY A 238 -2.42 12.83 7.14
N ALA A 239 -1.54 11.88 7.47
CA ALA A 239 -0.11 11.92 7.19
C ALA A 239 0.58 13.20 7.71
N GLY A 240 0.17 13.69 8.88
CA GLY A 240 0.66 14.93 9.49
C GLY A 240 0.04 16.22 8.95
N ALA A 241 -1.09 16.16 8.24
CA ALA A 241 -1.86 17.34 7.81
C ALA A 241 -2.77 17.93 8.88
N LEU A 242 -2.96 17.22 10.00
CA LEU A 242 -3.90 17.58 11.05
C LEU A 242 -3.19 17.74 12.40
N ASN A 243 -2.10 18.51 12.44
CA ASN A 243 -1.37 18.79 13.68
C ASN A 243 -2.26 19.41 14.77
N TYR A 244 -3.34 20.11 14.44
CA TYR A 244 -4.27 20.72 15.40
C TYR A 244 -5.57 19.92 15.60
N GLY A 245 -5.60 18.69 15.09
CA GLY A 245 -6.71 17.76 15.18
C GLY A 245 -7.85 18.04 14.19
N HIS A 246 -8.74 17.06 14.07
CA HIS A 246 -9.96 17.16 13.28
C HIS A 246 -10.93 18.18 13.89
N ASN A 247 -11.48 19.06 13.06
CA ASN A 247 -12.57 19.96 13.44
C ASN A 247 -12.35 20.73 14.75
N ASN A 248 -11.14 21.28 14.94
CA ASN A 248 -10.79 22.12 16.07
C ASN A 248 -11.80 23.28 16.22
N ASP A 249 -12.43 23.46 17.39
CA ASP A 249 -13.58 24.36 17.54
C ASP A 249 -13.25 25.83 17.22
N MET A 250 -12.10 26.29 17.68
CA MET A 250 -11.69 27.69 17.48
C MET A 250 -11.42 27.96 16.00
N ILE A 251 -10.70 27.06 15.33
CA ILE A 251 -10.40 27.19 13.90
C ILE A 251 -11.67 27.01 13.06
N LYS A 252 -12.56 26.07 13.44
CA LYS A 252 -13.86 25.84 12.81
C LYS A 252 -14.73 27.08 12.87
N SER A 253 -14.81 27.74 14.03
CA SER A 253 -15.58 28.97 14.19
C SER A 253 -15.09 30.04 13.24
N ALA A 254 -13.77 30.29 13.19
CA ALA A 254 -13.20 31.28 12.28
C ALA A 254 -13.53 31.00 10.80
N LEU A 255 -13.51 29.73 10.39
CA LEU A 255 -13.89 29.31 9.04
C LEU A 255 -15.39 29.54 8.76
N VAL A 256 -16.26 29.14 9.69
CA VAL A 256 -17.72 29.31 9.56
C VAL A 256 -18.09 30.79 9.52
N ASP A 257 -17.50 31.60 10.39
CA ASP A 257 -17.73 33.05 10.43
C ASP A 257 -17.34 33.70 9.08
N TYR A 258 -16.19 33.31 8.52
CA TYR A 258 -15.74 33.80 7.21
C TYR A 258 -16.67 33.40 6.06
N ILE A 259 -17.15 32.16 6.04
CA ILE A 259 -18.07 31.67 5.02
C ILE A 259 -19.41 32.38 5.12
N THR A 260 -19.96 32.49 6.34
CA THR A 260 -21.26 33.13 6.57
C THR A 260 -21.24 34.64 6.37
N SER A 261 -20.06 35.27 6.37
CA SER A 261 -19.89 36.68 6.00
C SER A 261 -19.71 36.92 4.49
N ASP A 262 -19.93 35.92 3.64
CA ASP A 262 -19.71 35.98 2.18
C ASP A 262 -18.26 36.37 1.80
N GLY A 263 -17.28 35.89 2.58
CA GLY A 263 -15.86 36.12 2.32
C GLY A 263 -15.43 35.60 0.94
N ILE A 264 -14.59 36.36 0.23
CA ILE A 264 -14.07 35.96 -1.09
C ILE A 264 -13.39 34.59 -1.04
N THR A 265 -14.03 33.54 -1.54
CA THR A 265 -13.49 32.18 -1.44
C THR A 265 -12.20 32.00 -2.24
N HIS A 266 -12.14 32.57 -3.44
CA HIS A 266 -11.05 32.35 -4.38
C HIS A 266 -10.58 33.67 -5.00
N GLY A 267 -9.29 33.99 -4.80
CA GLY A 267 -8.70 35.25 -5.24
C GLY A 267 -7.64 35.14 -6.34
N LEU A 268 -7.27 33.94 -6.80
CA LEU A 268 -6.02 33.71 -7.54
C LEU A 268 -4.82 34.39 -6.85
N ASP A 269 -4.26 35.45 -7.42
CA ASP A 269 -3.15 36.23 -6.85
C ASP A 269 -3.57 37.58 -6.26
N MET A 270 -4.86 37.96 -6.36
CA MET A 270 -5.41 39.22 -5.88
C MET A 270 -5.11 39.45 -4.40
N SER A 271 -4.99 40.73 -4.04
CA SER A 271 -4.90 41.12 -2.63
C SER A 271 -6.27 40.97 -1.97
N THR A 272 -6.31 40.26 -0.86
CA THR A 272 -7.51 40.08 -0.03
C THR A 272 -7.17 40.39 1.43
N VAL A 273 -8.21 40.67 2.23
CA VAL A 273 -8.04 40.90 3.67
C VAL A 273 -7.50 39.63 4.35
N ALA A 274 -8.09 38.47 4.07
CA ALA A 274 -7.63 37.19 4.65
C ALA A 274 -6.16 36.88 4.34
N LYS A 275 -5.69 37.11 3.10
CA LYS A 275 -4.29 36.91 2.72
C LYS A 275 -3.36 37.88 3.44
N ARG A 276 -3.75 39.16 3.56
CA ARG A 276 -2.98 40.18 4.30
C ARG A 276 -2.83 39.78 5.76
N GLU A 277 -3.94 39.47 6.43
CA GLU A 277 -3.95 39.15 7.85
C GLU A 277 -3.19 37.86 8.16
N PHE A 278 -3.26 36.86 7.27
CA PHE A 278 -2.42 35.67 7.35
C PHE A 278 -0.93 36.02 7.27
N LEU A 279 -0.51 36.82 6.27
CA LEU A 279 0.89 37.22 6.12
C LEU A 279 1.39 38.03 7.32
N GLU A 280 0.56 38.93 7.86
CA GLU A 280 0.87 39.72 9.06
C GLU A 280 1.03 38.84 10.30
N SER A 281 0.11 37.89 10.52
CA SER A 281 0.18 36.92 11.62
C SER A 281 1.39 35.98 11.47
N PHE A 282 1.59 35.42 10.29
CA PHE A 282 2.73 34.55 9.98
C PHE A 282 4.06 35.27 10.22
N LYS A 283 4.19 36.51 9.74
CA LYS A 283 5.40 37.32 10.00
C LYS A 283 5.59 37.56 11.50
N LYS A 284 4.57 38.06 12.19
CA LYS A 284 4.64 38.46 13.60
C LYS A 284 4.93 37.29 14.55
N ASN A 285 4.24 36.16 14.37
CA ASN A 285 4.25 35.06 15.33
C ASN A 285 5.25 33.96 14.93
N ILE A 286 5.54 33.81 13.63
CA ILE A 286 6.44 32.75 13.15
C ILE A 286 7.82 33.30 12.79
N LEU A 287 7.91 34.24 11.85
CA LEU A 287 9.20 34.67 11.28
C LEU A 287 10.00 35.59 12.21
N ASP A 288 9.38 36.66 12.72
CA ASP A 288 10.07 37.70 13.51
C ASP A 288 10.69 37.15 14.81
N PRO A 289 10.02 36.30 15.61
CA PRO A 289 10.60 35.74 16.83
C PRO A 289 11.79 34.82 16.57
N ARG A 290 11.91 34.31 15.34
CA ARG A 290 12.98 33.40 14.89
C ARG A 290 14.10 34.12 14.15
N GLY A 291 14.01 35.44 13.97
CA GLY A 291 14.99 36.22 13.21
C GLY A 291 15.07 35.81 11.73
N LEU A 292 13.99 35.25 11.17
CA LEU A 292 13.94 34.80 9.79
C LEU A 292 13.37 35.91 8.89
N ASP A 293 14.16 36.38 7.93
CA ASP A 293 13.67 37.26 6.87
C ASP A 293 13.42 36.42 5.62
N TYR A 294 12.15 36.07 5.38
CA TYR A 294 11.73 35.31 4.21
C TYR A 294 10.60 36.01 3.46
N LYS A 295 10.66 35.95 2.13
CA LYS A 295 9.52 36.17 1.25
C LYS A 295 8.65 34.91 1.23
N VAL A 296 7.36 35.10 0.95
CA VAL A 296 6.37 34.03 0.88
C VAL A 296 5.81 33.96 -0.53
N GLN A 297 6.05 32.86 -1.22
CA GLN A 297 5.36 32.51 -2.46
C GLN A 297 4.26 31.48 -2.17
N PHE A 298 3.08 31.70 -2.76
CA PHE A 298 1.95 30.77 -2.71
C PHE A 298 1.90 29.94 -4.00
N PRO A 299 2.44 28.72 -4.06
CA PRO A 299 2.30 27.85 -5.24
C PRO A 299 0.87 27.28 -5.31
N GLY A 300 0.63 26.27 -6.18
CA GLY A 300 -0.57 25.43 -6.01
C GLY A 300 -0.59 24.80 -4.61
N PRO A 301 -1.76 24.56 -3.99
CA PRO A 301 -1.88 24.27 -2.56
C PRO A 301 -1.55 22.80 -2.19
N THR A 302 -0.38 22.32 -2.62
CA THR A 302 0.11 20.95 -2.34
C THR A 302 1.61 20.95 -2.05
N GLY A 303 2.09 19.96 -1.28
CA GLY A 303 3.51 19.76 -0.99
C GLY A 303 4.37 19.69 -2.27
N THR A 304 3.91 18.92 -3.26
CA THR A 304 4.63 18.77 -4.52
C THR A 304 4.80 20.10 -5.28
N ASN A 305 3.80 20.99 -5.22
CA ASN A 305 3.85 22.28 -5.92
C ASN A 305 4.85 23.25 -5.24
N THR A 306 4.97 23.22 -3.91
CA THR A 306 5.98 24.03 -3.21
C THR A 306 7.40 23.52 -3.47
N VAL A 307 7.59 22.20 -3.53
CA VAL A 307 8.86 21.60 -3.98
C VAL A 307 9.19 22.01 -5.41
N GLU A 308 8.25 21.90 -6.35
CA GLU A 308 8.49 22.34 -7.72
C GLU A 308 8.86 23.81 -7.85
N ALA A 309 8.20 24.69 -7.07
CA ALA A 309 8.56 26.11 -7.02
C ALA A 309 9.98 26.31 -6.49
N ALA A 310 10.36 25.62 -5.40
CA ALA A 310 11.70 25.68 -4.82
C ALA A 310 12.78 25.21 -5.80
N LEU A 311 12.57 24.07 -6.47
CA LEU A 311 13.52 23.52 -7.45
C LEU A 311 13.69 24.47 -8.65
N LYS A 312 12.60 25.03 -9.17
CA LYS A 312 12.67 26.00 -10.28
C LYS A 312 13.38 27.28 -9.86
N LEU A 313 13.08 27.79 -8.66
CA LEU A 313 13.72 28.99 -8.14
C LEU A 313 15.23 28.80 -7.99
N ALA A 314 15.67 27.70 -7.39
CA ALA A 314 17.08 27.41 -7.19
C ALA A 314 17.87 27.37 -8.50
N ARG A 315 17.30 26.72 -9.54
CA ARG A 315 17.90 26.68 -10.88
C ARG A 315 17.98 28.07 -11.50
N LYS A 316 16.92 28.87 -11.35
CA LYS A 316 16.86 30.23 -11.90
C LYS A 316 17.88 31.17 -11.26
N VAL A 317 18.04 31.12 -9.93
CA VAL A 317 19.00 31.95 -9.20
C VAL A 317 20.43 31.58 -9.57
N THR A 318 20.74 30.28 -9.63
CA THR A 318 22.13 29.81 -9.80
C THR A 318 22.56 29.64 -11.27
N GLY A 319 21.60 29.53 -12.19
CA GLY A 319 21.86 29.13 -13.58
C GLY A 319 22.30 27.67 -13.74
N ARG A 320 22.21 26.85 -12.69
CA ARG A 320 22.61 25.43 -12.68
C ARG A 320 21.38 24.53 -12.72
N GLU A 321 21.49 23.34 -13.27
CA GLU A 321 20.34 22.43 -13.45
C GLU A 321 20.27 21.32 -12.39
N ALA A 322 21.44 20.87 -11.92
CA ALA A 322 21.54 19.70 -11.04
C ALA A 322 21.02 19.99 -9.63
N ILE A 323 20.30 19.04 -9.06
CA ILE A 323 19.80 19.07 -7.68
C ILE A 323 20.27 17.83 -6.93
N ILE A 324 20.77 18.03 -5.72
CA ILE A 324 21.12 16.93 -4.81
C ILE A 324 19.92 16.60 -3.94
N ASN A 325 19.61 15.32 -3.81
CA ASN A 325 18.63 14.78 -2.87
C ASN A 325 19.26 13.62 -2.08
N PHE A 326 18.52 13.05 -1.13
CA PHE A 326 19.05 11.99 -0.27
C PHE A 326 18.32 10.65 -0.45
N THR A 327 19.03 9.57 -0.13
CA THR A 327 18.47 8.20 -0.07
C THR A 327 17.21 8.19 0.81
N ASN A 328 16.19 7.45 0.40
CA ASN A 328 14.89 7.33 1.09
C ASN A 328 14.03 8.62 1.15
N ALA A 329 14.43 9.69 0.47
CA ALA A 329 13.67 10.94 0.49
C ALA A 329 12.30 10.83 -0.20
N PHE A 330 11.35 11.66 0.22
CA PHE A 330 10.07 11.82 -0.46
C PHE A 330 9.66 13.30 -0.52
N HIS A 331 9.60 13.82 -1.74
CA HIS A 331 9.28 15.24 -1.99
C HIS A 331 8.03 15.43 -2.88
N GLY A 332 7.36 14.33 -3.23
CA GLY A 332 6.11 14.34 -3.99
C GLY A 332 6.16 13.55 -5.30
N MET A 333 5.07 13.66 -6.06
CA MET A 333 4.71 12.71 -7.13
C MET A 333 4.61 13.31 -8.54
N THR A 334 4.74 14.63 -8.72
CA THR A 334 4.84 15.23 -10.07
C THR A 334 6.27 15.09 -10.58
N LEU A 335 6.48 15.06 -11.90
CA LEU A 335 7.78 14.73 -12.51
C LEU A 335 8.98 15.48 -11.91
N GLY A 336 8.82 16.79 -11.62
CA GLY A 336 9.88 17.60 -11.00
C GLY A 336 10.23 17.14 -9.58
N ALA A 337 9.23 17.03 -8.71
CA ALA A 337 9.42 16.57 -7.33
C ALA A 337 9.79 15.08 -7.25
N LEU A 338 9.20 14.26 -8.10
CA LEU A 338 9.47 12.83 -8.21
C LEU A 338 10.94 12.58 -8.58
N SER A 339 11.58 13.49 -9.34
CA SER A 339 13.00 13.39 -9.68
C SER A 339 13.93 13.42 -8.46
N VAL A 340 13.48 14.04 -7.36
CA VAL A 340 14.19 14.09 -6.06
C VAL A 340 13.63 13.14 -5.01
N THR A 341 12.55 12.41 -5.29
CA THR A 341 12.05 11.30 -4.45
C THR A 341 12.86 10.02 -4.69
N GLY A 342 13.19 9.29 -3.63
CA GLY A 342 14.06 8.10 -3.64
C GLY A 342 13.37 6.74 -3.81
N ASN A 343 12.08 6.61 -3.52
CA ASN A 343 11.35 5.33 -3.60
C ASN A 343 11.24 4.82 -5.05
N SER A 344 11.78 3.63 -5.33
CA SER A 344 11.88 3.05 -6.68
C SER A 344 10.52 2.77 -7.33
N MET A 345 9.56 2.24 -6.57
CA MET A 345 8.21 1.95 -7.05
C MET A 345 7.51 3.24 -7.49
N LYS A 346 7.55 4.29 -6.65
CA LYS A 346 6.96 5.60 -6.98
C LYS A 346 7.61 6.21 -8.22
N ARG A 347 8.95 6.11 -8.34
CA ARG A 347 9.71 6.60 -9.52
C ARG A 347 9.37 5.85 -10.81
N ALA A 348 9.09 4.54 -10.74
CA ALA A 348 8.72 3.75 -11.91
C ALA A 348 7.42 4.24 -12.58
N GLY A 349 6.53 4.87 -11.80
CA GLY A 349 5.30 5.50 -12.31
C GLY A 349 5.52 6.71 -13.22
N ALA A 350 6.75 7.26 -13.32
CA ALA A 350 7.02 8.45 -14.11
C ALA A 350 6.84 8.24 -15.63
N GLY A 351 7.08 7.03 -16.13
CA GLY A 351 7.06 6.71 -17.56
C GLY A 351 8.12 7.41 -18.43
N ILE A 352 8.98 8.24 -17.83
CA ILE A 352 10.10 8.94 -18.48
C ILE A 352 11.34 8.98 -17.58
N PRO A 353 12.55 9.19 -18.12
CA PRO A 353 13.74 9.41 -17.31
C PRO A 353 13.62 10.62 -16.38
N LEU A 354 13.97 10.42 -15.12
CA LEU A 354 14.07 11.47 -14.11
C LEU A 354 15.52 11.97 -14.08
N VAL A 355 15.78 13.12 -14.70
CA VAL A 355 17.12 13.67 -14.97
C VAL A 355 17.43 14.92 -14.13
N HIS A 356 18.69 15.38 -14.18
CA HIS A 356 19.20 16.55 -13.44
C HIS A 356 19.10 16.43 -11.91
N THR A 357 19.15 15.20 -11.39
CA THR A 357 19.22 14.94 -9.96
C THR A 357 20.31 13.92 -9.65
N THR A 358 20.90 14.03 -8.45
CA THR A 358 21.88 13.06 -7.97
C THR A 358 21.56 12.70 -6.52
N PRO A 359 21.17 11.44 -6.25
CA PRO A 359 20.91 10.99 -4.89
C PRO A 359 22.21 10.82 -4.13
N MET A 360 22.20 11.20 -2.85
CA MET A 360 23.32 11.11 -1.92
C MET A 360 22.92 10.29 -0.69
N PRO A 361 23.86 9.61 -0.04
CA PRO A 361 23.59 8.95 1.25
C PRO A 361 23.09 9.97 2.28
N TYR A 362 21.94 9.68 2.90
CA TYR A 362 21.41 10.46 4.02
C TYR A 362 22.29 10.28 5.27
N ASP A 363 21.97 11.00 6.34
CA ASP A 363 22.70 10.89 7.60
C ASP A 363 22.82 9.43 8.09
N ASN A 364 24.03 9.08 8.54
CA ASN A 364 24.41 7.77 9.05
C ASN A 364 24.12 6.57 8.12
N TYR A 365 23.94 6.79 6.82
CA TYR A 365 23.66 5.71 5.86
C TYR A 365 24.75 4.63 5.82
N PHE A 366 26.00 4.98 6.11
CA PHE A 366 27.14 4.05 6.18
C PHE A 366 27.49 3.61 7.61
N GLY A 367 26.63 3.86 8.60
CA GLY A 367 26.86 3.41 9.98
C GLY A 367 28.11 4.00 10.64
N GLY A 368 28.44 5.27 10.34
CA GLY A 368 29.62 5.97 10.88
C GLY A 368 30.98 5.49 10.36
N VAL A 369 31.01 4.59 9.37
CA VAL A 369 32.26 4.07 8.76
C VAL A 369 32.97 5.12 7.91
N THR A 370 32.21 6.06 7.34
CA THR A 370 32.69 7.12 6.46
C THR A 370 32.42 8.48 7.09
N GLU A 371 33.38 9.40 7.00
CA GLU A 371 33.19 10.79 7.42
C GLU A 371 32.05 11.46 6.62
N ASP A 372 31.24 12.26 7.31
CA ASP A 372 30.13 12.97 6.71
C ASP A 372 30.60 13.85 5.55
N PHE A 373 29.90 13.74 4.41
CA PHE A 373 30.16 14.50 3.18
C PHE A 373 31.55 14.37 2.55
N GLN A 374 32.48 13.56 3.07
CA GLN A 374 33.84 13.43 2.52
C GLN A 374 33.82 13.10 1.02
N TRP A 375 32.99 12.13 0.61
CA TRP A 375 32.81 11.79 -0.79
C TRP A 375 32.19 12.95 -1.59
N PHE A 376 31.21 13.64 -1.00
CA PHE A 376 30.49 14.74 -1.65
C PHE A 376 31.43 15.91 -1.96
N GLU A 377 32.24 16.31 -0.99
CA GLU A 377 33.23 17.37 -1.18
C GLU A 377 34.25 16.96 -2.24
N ARG A 378 34.74 15.71 -2.19
CA ARG A 378 35.73 15.21 -3.14
C ARG A 378 35.22 15.25 -4.59
N VAL A 379 33.98 14.82 -4.84
CA VAL A 379 33.43 14.83 -6.20
C VAL A 379 33.07 16.25 -6.68
N LEU A 380 32.67 17.14 -5.77
CA LEU A 380 32.43 18.54 -6.09
C LEU A 380 33.71 19.32 -6.45
N ASP A 381 34.85 18.96 -5.85
CA ASP A 381 36.13 19.65 -6.06
C ASP A 381 36.97 19.06 -7.20
N ASP A 382 36.68 17.84 -7.62
CA ASP A 382 37.39 17.19 -8.72
C ASP A 382 36.76 17.54 -10.07
N SER A 383 37.44 18.37 -10.87
CA SER A 383 37.00 18.75 -12.21
C SER A 383 36.79 17.57 -13.17
N GLY A 384 37.40 16.41 -12.89
CA GLY A 384 37.26 15.19 -13.66
C GLY A 384 36.21 14.21 -13.13
N SER A 385 35.48 14.55 -12.06
CA SER A 385 34.53 13.64 -11.41
C SER A 385 33.29 13.33 -12.26
N GLY A 386 32.99 14.18 -13.25
CA GLY A 386 31.73 14.15 -13.99
C GLY A 386 30.54 14.65 -13.16
N PHE A 387 30.78 15.21 -11.98
CA PHE A 387 29.73 15.72 -11.10
C PHE A 387 29.37 17.16 -11.46
N ASN A 388 28.11 17.39 -11.82
CA ASN A 388 27.64 18.75 -12.10
C ASN A 388 27.53 19.53 -10.79
N ARG A 389 28.09 20.74 -10.76
CA ARG A 389 27.90 21.64 -9.62
C ARG A 389 26.41 21.91 -9.44
N PRO A 390 25.81 21.59 -8.28
CA PRO A 390 24.37 21.68 -8.12
C PRO A 390 23.90 23.12 -7.90
N ALA A 391 22.64 23.37 -8.26
CA ALA A 391 21.89 24.57 -7.90
C ALA A 391 21.52 24.55 -6.42
N ALA A 392 21.07 23.39 -5.94
CA ALA A 392 20.64 23.21 -4.57
C ALA A 392 20.81 21.77 -4.07
N VAL A 393 20.81 21.65 -2.75
CA VAL A 393 20.52 20.40 -2.03
C VAL A 393 19.13 20.53 -1.41
N ILE A 394 18.28 19.51 -1.60
CA ILE A 394 17.00 19.38 -0.90
C ILE A 394 17.07 18.28 0.15
N VAL A 395 16.55 18.57 1.35
CA VAL A 395 16.64 17.67 2.51
C VAL A 395 15.40 17.76 3.40
N GLU A 396 14.94 16.62 3.91
CA GLU A 396 14.04 16.56 5.06
C GLU A 396 14.91 16.45 6.34
N THR A 397 14.64 17.24 7.39
CA THR A 397 15.38 17.09 8.66
C THR A 397 15.06 15.76 9.35
N ILE A 398 13.85 15.25 9.12
CA ILE A 398 13.40 13.90 9.44
C ILE A 398 12.67 13.38 8.21
N GLN A 399 13.12 12.26 7.65
CA GLN A 399 12.47 11.66 6.50
C GLN A 399 11.21 10.94 6.93
N GLY A 400 10.05 11.43 6.51
CA GLY A 400 8.76 10.86 6.87
C GLY A 400 8.53 9.47 6.26
N GLU A 401 8.26 9.47 4.96
CA GLU A 401 8.04 8.25 4.17
C GLU A 401 9.28 7.36 4.08
N GLY A 402 10.47 7.94 4.29
CA GLY A 402 11.73 7.20 4.39
C GLY A 402 11.85 6.32 5.65
N GLY A 403 10.88 6.39 6.57
CA GLY A 403 10.79 5.56 7.76
C GLY A 403 11.11 6.30 9.07
N ILE A 404 10.92 7.61 9.14
CA ILE A 404 11.29 8.44 10.31
C ILE A 404 12.81 8.42 10.56
N ASN A 405 13.63 8.54 9.50
CA ASN A 405 15.08 8.72 9.66
C ASN A 405 15.35 10.13 10.18
N VAL A 406 15.91 10.26 11.38
CA VAL A 406 16.21 11.56 12.01
C VAL A 406 17.65 11.96 11.69
N ALA A 407 17.85 13.08 11.00
CA ALA A 407 19.19 13.63 10.83
C ALA A 407 19.69 14.23 12.15
N ARG A 408 20.95 13.93 12.48
CA ARG A 408 21.66 14.53 13.60
C ARG A 408 21.80 16.05 13.39
N PRO A 409 21.62 16.88 14.42
CA PRO A 409 21.78 18.33 14.30
C PRO A 409 23.15 18.75 13.74
N GLU A 410 24.23 18.07 14.12
CA GLU A 410 25.57 18.33 13.60
C GLU A 410 25.73 18.00 12.11
N TRP A 411 25.02 16.99 11.61
CA TRP A 411 25.02 16.63 10.19
C TRP A 411 24.31 17.70 9.37
N LEU A 412 23.17 18.22 9.86
CA LEU A 412 22.45 19.33 9.22
C LEU A 412 23.27 20.62 9.20
N ARG A 413 24.00 20.92 10.29
CA ARG A 413 24.95 22.05 10.32
C ARG A 413 26.08 21.90 9.32
N ALA A 414 26.69 20.72 9.25
CA ALA A 414 27.75 20.43 8.30
C ALA A 414 27.24 20.52 6.84
N LEU A 415 26.02 20.07 6.56
CA LEU A 415 25.39 20.24 5.24
C LEU A 415 25.19 21.72 4.90
N ALA A 416 24.66 22.50 5.84
CA ALA A 416 24.44 23.93 5.64
C ALA A 416 25.77 24.68 5.39
N GLU A 417 26.81 24.34 6.14
CA GLU A 417 28.15 24.90 5.94
C GLU A 417 28.72 24.53 4.58
N LEU A 418 28.64 23.25 4.18
CA LEU A 418 29.09 22.79 2.87
C LEU A 418 28.37 23.53 1.74
N CYS A 419 27.05 23.66 1.82
CA CYS A 419 26.24 24.40 0.86
C CYS A 419 26.69 25.86 0.76
N SER A 420 26.87 26.53 1.91
CA SER A 420 27.33 27.91 1.97
C SER A 420 28.71 28.10 1.33
N ARG A 421 29.71 27.29 1.70
CA ARG A 421 31.09 27.37 1.17
C ARG A 421 31.16 27.14 -0.34
N ARG A 422 30.18 26.45 -0.92
CA ARG A 422 30.16 26.05 -2.33
C ARG A 422 29.09 26.77 -3.15
N GLU A 423 28.45 27.80 -2.61
CA GLU A 423 27.39 28.55 -3.29
C GLU A 423 26.32 27.60 -3.87
N ILE A 424 25.90 26.64 -3.06
CA ILE A 424 24.81 25.70 -3.34
C ILE A 424 23.67 26.09 -2.40
N LEU A 425 22.46 26.28 -2.92
CA LEU A 425 21.34 26.65 -2.06
C LEU A 425 20.88 25.46 -1.21
N LEU A 426 20.56 25.70 0.05
CA LEU A 426 19.96 24.72 0.93
C LEU A 426 18.42 24.86 0.92
N ILE A 427 17.74 23.81 0.49
CA ILE A 427 16.28 23.67 0.54
C ILE A 427 15.94 22.70 1.67
N VAL A 428 15.21 23.16 2.69
CA VAL A 428 14.61 22.25 3.69
C VAL A 428 13.17 21.98 3.30
N ASP A 429 12.87 20.71 3.05
CA ASP A 429 11.50 20.24 2.88
C ASP A 429 10.85 19.99 4.24
N ASP A 430 10.08 20.97 4.69
CA ASP A 430 9.40 20.95 5.98
C ASP A 430 7.90 20.67 5.84
N VAL A 431 7.48 20.09 4.70
CA VAL A 431 6.08 19.81 4.38
C VAL A 431 5.42 18.88 5.40
N GLN A 432 6.14 17.91 5.97
CA GLN A 432 5.59 17.00 6.99
C GLN A 432 6.11 17.26 8.41
N MET A 433 7.34 17.76 8.54
CA MET A 433 8.02 17.92 9.83
C MET A 433 7.88 19.33 10.43
N GLY A 434 7.34 20.27 9.66
CA GLY A 434 7.06 21.62 10.12
C GLY A 434 5.78 21.72 10.94
N CYS A 435 5.38 22.96 11.19
CA CYS A 435 4.20 23.32 11.97
C CYS A 435 4.14 22.62 13.34
N GLY A 436 5.29 22.50 14.03
CA GLY A 436 5.35 21.95 15.39
C GLY A 436 5.53 20.44 15.51
N ARG A 437 5.52 19.69 14.40
CA ARG A 437 5.57 18.21 14.46
C ARG A 437 6.76 17.68 15.27
N THR A 438 7.88 18.39 15.21
CA THR A 438 9.13 18.03 15.90
C THR A 438 9.33 18.77 17.23
N GLY A 439 8.32 19.50 17.72
CA GLY A 439 8.39 20.42 18.86
C GLY A 439 8.29 21.86 18.40
N GLN A 440 9.40 22.38 17.84
CA GLN A 440 9.48 23.73 17.27
C GLN A 440 8.65 23.89 15.98
N PHE A 441 8.30 25.13 15.63
CA PHE A 441 7.50 25.40 14.43
C PHE A 441 8.16 24.85 13.16
N PHE A 442 9.43 25.16 12.95
CA PHE A 442 10.24 24.58 11.89
C PHE A 442 11.16 23.48 12.42
N SER A 443 11.27 22.39 11.68
CA SER A 443 12.06 21.23 12.13
C SER A 443 13.58 21.42 12.11
N PHE A 444 14.06 22.51 11.51
CA PHE A 444 15.49 22.84 11.42
C PHE A 444 15.98 23.74 12.56
N GLU A 445 15.08 24.24 13.41
CA GLU A 445 15.41 25.17 14.51
C GLU A 445 16.40 24.54 15.51
N GLU A 446 16.23 23.26 15.85
CA GLU A 446 17.15 22.53 16.75
C GLU A 446 18.59 22.50 16.21
N ALA A 447 18.76 22.41 14.89
CA ALA A 447 20.07 22.41 14.28
C ALA A 447 20.72 23.81 14.27
N GLY A 448 19.93 24.88 14.48
CA GLY A 448 20.40 26.27 14.46
C GLY A 448 20.78 26.75 13.06
N ILE A 449 20.27 26.11 12.02
CA ILE A 449 20.53 26.49 10.61
C ILE A 449 19.46 27.44 10.08
N THR A 450 19.80 28.20 9.05
CA THR A 450 18.85 29.05 8.31
C THR A 450 18.89 28.68 6.82
N PRO A 451 17.95 27.85 6.34
CA PRO A 451 17.90 27.43 4.94
C PRO A 451 17.72 28.62 3.99
N ASP A 452 18.11 28.43 2.72
CA ASP A 452 17.88 29.44 1.67
C ASP A 452 16.41 29.43 1.22
N ILE A 453 15.82 28.23 1.16
CA ILE A 453 14.43 27.99 0.78
C ILE A 453 13.82 26.97 1.75
N VAL A 454 12.57 27.17 2.15
CA VAL A 454 11.79 26.23 2.98
C VAL A 454 10.46 25.94 2.31
N THR A 455 10.06 24.67 2.24
CA THR A 455 8.74 24.28 1.72
C THR A 455 7.81 23.87 2.86
N LEU A 456 6.61 24.44 2.88
CA LEU A 456 5.56 24.12 3.85
C LEU A 456 4.28 23.70 3.12
N SER A 457 3.56 22.71 3.65
CA SER A 457 2.20 22.37 3.25
C SER A 457 1.51 21.63 4.40
N LYS A 458 0.62 20.66 4.12
CA LYS A 458 -0.06 19.83 5.12
C LYS A 458 -0.67 20.70 6.24
N SER A 459 -0.10 20.66 7.44
CA SER A 459 -0.64 21.33 8.64
C SER A 459 -0.60 22.86 8.61
N ILE A 460 0.09 23.51 7.64
CA ILE A 460 0.11 24.98 7.55
C ILE A 460 -1.29 25.57 7.31
N GLY A 461 -2.20 24.80 6.70
CA GLY A 461 -3.60 25.19 6.51
C GLY A 461 -4.43 25.18 7.80
N GLY A 462 -3.91 24.65 8.91
CA GLY A 462 -4.54 24.67 10.23
C GLY A 462 -5.70 23.68 10.45
N TYR A 463 -6.51 23.42 9.41
CA TYR A 463 -7.77 22.67 9.52
C TYR A 463 -7.87 21.50 8.53
N GLY A 464 -6.73 21.02 8.00
CA GLY A 464 -6.71 20.14 6.84
C GLY A 464 -7.02 20.86 5.51
N MET A 465 -7.11 22.19 5.54
CA MET A 465 -7.37 23.01 4.36
C MET A 465 -6.14 23.05 3.44
N PRO A 466 -6.31 22.85 2.12
CA PRO A 466 -5.19 22.91 1.18
C PRO A 466 -4.46 24.26 1.23
N LEU A 467 -3.19 24.24 1.60
CA LEU A 467 -2.29 25.39 1.58
C LEU A 467 -0.86 24.89 1.43
N ALA A 468 -0.05 25.64 0.69
CA ALA A 468 1.38 25.43 0.61
C ALA A 468 2.08 26.79 0.52
N LEU A 469 3.27 26.89 1.09
CA LEU A 469 4.12 28.08 1.08
C LEU A 469 5.52 27.68 0.65
N THR A 470 6.10 28.40 -0.30
CA THR A 470 7.54 28.37 -0.55
C THR A 470 8.14 29.63 0.06
N LEU A 471 8.89 29.46 1.14
CA LEU A 471 9.61 30.54 1.81
C LEU A 471 11.02 30.62 1.23
N PHE A 472 11.56 31.82 1.03
CA PHE A 472 12.94 31.99 0.57
C PHE A 472 13.51 33.34 0.96
N LYS A 473 14.83 33.42 1.08
CA LYS A 473 15.53 34.68 1.40
C LYS A 473 15.22 35.78 0.37
N PRO A 474 15.06 37.05 0.76
CA PRO A 474 14.61 38.11 -0.14
C PRO A 474 15.47 38.29 -1.40
N GLU A 475 16.79 38.11 -1.29
CA GLU A 475 17.72 38.19 -2.42
C GLU A 475 17.50 37.11 -3.49
N LEU A 476 16.75 36.06 -3.16
CA LEU A 476 16.38 35.01 -4.11
C LEU A 476 15.12 35.36 -4.91
N ASP A 477 14.41 36.45 -4.62
CA ASP A 477 13.15 36.80 -5.30
C ASP A 477 13.37 37.36 -6.72
N VAL A 478 13.82 36.50 -7.63
CA VAL A 478 14.16 36.82 -9.02
C VAL A 478 13.04 36.47 -10.01
N TRP A 479 11.86 36.08 -9.50
CA TRP A 479 10.71 35.71 -10.31
C TRP A 479 10.18 36.88 -11.14
N ALA A 480 9.83 36.63 -12.40
CA ALA A 480 9.01 37.57 -13.16
C ALA A 480 7.52 37.41 -12.80
N PRO A 481 6.71 38.48 -12.88
CA PRO A 481 5.27 38.38 -12.68
C PRO A 481 4.62 37.28 -13.54
N GLY A 482 3.90 36.36 -12.90
CA GLY A 482 3.18 35.26 -13.56
C GLY A 482 4.03 34.05 -13.98
N GLU A 483 5.35 34.07 -13.76
CA GLU A 483 6.27 33.01 -14.23
C GLU A 483 5.99 31.64 -13.60
N HIS A 484 5.61 31.61 -12.32
CA HIS A 484 5.13 30.41 -11.64
C HIS A 484 3.71 30.65 -11.13
N ASN A 485 2.74 29.99 -11.77
CA ASN A 485 1.32 30.21 -11.51
C ASN A 485 0.66 28.95 -10.90
N GLY A 486 -0.56 29.12 -10.39
CA GLY A 486 -1.42 28.06 -9.91
C GLY A 486 -2.77 28.65 -9.55
N THR A 487 -3.85 28.16 -10.17
CA THR A 487 -5.20 28.73 -10.02
C THR A 487 -5.58 28.91 -8.55
N PHE A 488 -5.41 27.87 -7.73
CA PHE A 488 -5.84 27.84 -6.33
C PHE A 488 -4.85 28.46 -5.32
N ARG A 489 -3.89 29.26 -5.77
CA ARG A 489 -2.89 29.89 -4.88
C ARG A 489 -3.45 30.92 -3.89
N GLY A 490 -4.65 31.43 -4.16
CA GLY A 490 -5.38 32.37 -3.29
C GLY A 490 -6.68 31.79 -2.79
N PHE A 491 -6.64 30.60 -2.19
CA PHE A 491 -7.79 29.99 -1.53
C PHE A 491 -7.94 30.55 -0.11
N ASN A 492 -8.78 31.58 0.03
CA ASN A 492 -8.83 32.41 1.25
C ASN A 492 -9.31 31.69 2.51
N PRO A 493 -10.25 30.72 2.45
CA PRO A 493 -10.59 29.92 3.63
C PRO A 493 -9.37 29.29 4.31
N SER A 494 -8.36 28.86 3.54
CA SER A 494 -7.11 28.34 4.11
C SER A 494 -6.28 29.41 4.83
N PHE A 495 -6.29 30.68 4.36
CA PHE A 495 -5.61 31.77 5.05
C PHE A 495 -6.26 32.07 6.41
N VAL A 496 -7.59 32.00 6.48
CA VAL A 496 -8.36 32.21 7.71
C VAL A 496 -8.04 31.13 8.74
N THR A 497 -8.10 29.85 8.33
CA THR A 497 -7.81 28.74 9.24
C THR A 497 -6.35 28.70 9.66
N ALA A 498 -5.42 28.99 8.75
CA ALA A 498 -3.99 29.09 9.04
C ALA A 498 -3.69 30.22 10.04
N LYS A 499 -4.26 31.41 9.82
CA LYS A 499 -4.13 32.54 10.75
C LYS A 499 -4.65 32.19 12.14
N ALA A 500 -5.85 31.60 12.21
CA ALA A 500 -6.45 31.20 13.49
C ALA A 500 -5.55 30.22 14.26
N ALA A 501 -5.00 29.22 13.57
CA ALA A 501 -4.05 28.28 14.16
C ALA A 501 -2.78 28.97 14.67
N ILE A 502 -2.18 29.85 13.85
CA ILE A 502 -0.95 30.59 14.20
C ILE A 502 -1.17 31.50 15.40
N ASP A 503 -2.22 32.33 15.37
CA ASP A 503 -2.49 33.28 16.45
C ASP A 503 -2.72 32.57 17.80
N HIS A 504 -3.37 31.41 17.77
CA HIS A 504 -3.70 30.68 19.00
C HIS A 504 -2.56 29.82 19.54
N TYR A 505 -1.90 29.05 18.68
CA TYR A 505 -0.91 28.05 19.12
C TYR A 505 0.53 28.55 19.11
N TRP A 506 0.82 29.64 18.40
CA TRP A 506 2.20 30.09 18.13
C TRP A 506 2.47 31.55 18.51
N SER A 507 1.59 32.17 19.31
CA SER A 507 1.82 33.50 19.87
C SER A 507 2.71 33.49 21.12
N ASP A 508 2.93 32.32 21.72
CA ASP A 508 3.88 32.05 22.81
C ASP A 508 4.52 30.66 22.64
N ASP A 509 5.30 30.22 23.65
CA ASP A 509 6.04 28.95 23.62
C ASP A 509 5.33 27.79 24.35
N LYS A 510 4.09 27.98 24.80
CA LYS A 510 3.36 26.99 25.61
C LYS A 510 3.09 25.71 24.83
N PHE A 511 2.60 25.84 23.60
CA PHE A 511 2.25 24.72 22.76
C PHE A 511 3.47 23.91 22.31
N GLU A 512 4.58 24.60 22.02
CA GLU A 512 5.87 23.98 21.72
C GLU A 512 6.34 23.10 22.89
N LYS A 513 6.34 23.65 24.12
CA LYS A 513 6.71 22.90 25.34
C LYS A 513 5.81 21.71 25.58
N GLU A 514 4.50 21.85 25.38
CA GLU A 514 3.55 20.76 25.52
C GLU A 514 3.81 19.64 24.51
N THR A 515 4.10 20.00 23.25
CA THR A 515 4.41 19.05 22.19
C THR A 515 5.71 18.29 22.46
N LEU A 516 6.74 18.98 22.96
CA LEU A 516 8.00 18.35 23.37
C LEU A 516 7.77 17.33 24.49
N ALA A 517 7.05 17.72 25.55
CA ALA A 517 6.75 16.83 26.68
C ALA A 517 5.95 15.59 26.25
N LYS A 518 4.97 15.74 25.35
CA LYS A 518 4.24 14.60 24.76
C LYS A 518 5.14 13.70 23.92
N GLY A 519 6.07 14.29 23.16
CA GLY A 519 7.06 13.56 22.38
C GLY A 519 7.97 12.70 23.26
N GLU A 520 8.50 13.28 24.34
CA GLU A 520 9.31 12.58 25.34
C GLU A 520 8.53 11.42 25.97
N HIS A 521 7.26 11.63 26.31
CA HIS A 521 6.39 10.58 26.84
C HIS A 521 6.22 9.39 25.89
N ILE A 522 5.95 9.65 24.60
CA ILE A 522 5.86 8.60 23.58
C ILE A 522 7.20 7.85 23.44
N GLN A 523 8.31 8.60 23.38
CA GLN A 523 9.65 8.03 23.25
C GLN A 523 9.99 7.13 24.43
N ASP A 524 9.70 7.56 25.66
CA ASP A 524 9.92 6.77 26.88
C ASP A 524 9.14 5.45 26.88
N ARG A 525 7.90 5.47 26.39
CA ARG A 525 7.08 4.26 26.24
C ARG A 525 7.68 3.30 25.22
N PHE A 526 8.10 3.80 24.07
CA PHE A 526 8.73 2.99 23.03
C PHE A 526 10.10 2.43 23.45
N MET A 527 10.94 3.21 24.13
CA MET A 527 12.21 2.70 24.67
C MET A 527 11.99 1.55 25.66
N LYS A 528 10.98 1.66 26.54
CA LYS A 528 10.62 0.58 27.47
C LYS A 528 10.07 -0.65 26.75
N LEU A 529 9.36 -0.49 25.64
CA LEU A 529 8.86 -1.59 24.82
C LEU A 529 10.01 -2.30 24.09
N CYS A 530 10.92 -1.55 23.45
CA CYS A 530 12.10 -2.10 22.78
C CYS A 530 13.05 -2.82 23.74
N ALA A 531 13.09 -2.43 25.02
CA ALA A 531 13.86 -3.15 26.03
C ALA A 531 13.28 -4.53 26.41
N LYS A 532 12.02 -4.81 26.05
CA LYS A 532 11.32 -6.07 26.36
C LYS A 532 11.37 -7.11 25.24
N PHE A 533 11.54 -6.67 24.00
CA PHE A 533 11.47 -7.53 22.81
C PHE A 533 12.66 -7.27 21.89
N ASP A 534 13.29 -8.34 21.43
CA ASP A 534 14.33 -8.28 20.41
C ASP A 534 13.73 -8.02 19.02
N GLY A 535 14.53 -7.53 18.08
CA GLY A 535 14.11 -7.31 16.69
C GLY A 535 13.28 -6.03 16.46
N ILE A 536 13.16 -5.18 17.49
CA ILE A 536 12.53 -3.86 17.40
C ILE A 536 13.43 -2.77 17.97
N SER A 537 13.34 -1.59 17.38
CA SER A 537 13.99 -0.36 17.87
C SER A 537 13.05 0.84 17.71
N THR A 538 13.45 2.01 18.19
CA THR A 538 12.65 3.23 18.08
C THR A 538 13.50 4.41 17.62
N ARG A 539 12.86 5.33 16.90
CA ARG A 539 13.44 6.62 16.49
C ARG A 539 12.32 7.64 16.28
N GLY A 540 12.68 8.91 16.41
CA GLY A 540 11.76 10.02 16.25
C GLY A 540 12.24 11.27 16.97
N ARG A 541 11.46 12.35 16.85
CA ARG A 541 11.70 13.63 17.53
C ARG A 541 10.36 14.35 17.71
N GLY A 542 10.14 14.97 18.88
CA GLY A 542 8.85 15.57 19.18
C GLY A 542 7.73 14.53 19.06
N MET A 543 6.61 14.90 18.45
CA MET A 543 5.47 13.99 18.27
C MET A 543 5.45 13.28 16.91
N VAL A 544 6.58 13.20 16.21
CA VAL A 544 6.81 12.20 15.16
C VAL A 544 7.70 11.10 15.73
N GLN A 545 7.11 9.93 15.96
CA GLN A 545 7.76 8.81 16.62
C GLN A 545 7.50 7.52 15.84
N ALA A 546 8.36 6.54 15.99
CA ALA A 546 8.24 5.29 15.26
C ALA A 546 8.81 4.10 16.02
N LEU A 547 8.23 2.93 15.73
CA LEU A 547 8.82 1.62 16.01
C LEU A 547 9.34 1.04 14.70
N VAL A 548 10.59 0.62 14.71
CA VAL A 548 11.29 0.03 13.56
C VAL A 548 11.42 -1.47 13.83
N PHE A 549 11.01 -2.29 12.86
CA PHE A 549 11.07 -3.75 12.95
C PHE A 549 12.16 -4.28 12.01
N ASP A 550 12.93 -5.25 12.46
CA ASP A 550 13.93 -5.92 11.62
C ASP A 550 13.27 -6.72 10.49
N ASP A 551 12.07 -7.25 10.74
CA ASP A 551 11.20 -7.93 9.77
C ASP A 551 9.98 -7.06 9.45
N ALA A 552 9.88 -6.64 8.19
CA ALA A 552 8.83 -5.75 7.71
C ALA A 552 7.43 -6.38 7.78
N GLU A 553 7.30 -7.71 7.70
CA GLU A 553 6.01 -8.38 7.84
C GLU A 553 5.40 -8.16 9.24
N LEU A 554 6.25 -8.00 10.26
CA LEU A 554 5.81 -7.76 11.62
C LEU A 554 5.22 -6.35 11.78
N ALA A 555 5.81 -5.33 11.15
CA ALA A 555 5.28 -3.98 11.13
C ALA A 555 3.86 -3.93 10.53
N GLY A 556 3.65 -4.64 9.40
CA GLY A 556 2.34 -4.79 8.78
C GLY A 556 1.31 -5.49 9.69
N LYS A 557 1.70 -6.58 10.35
CA LYS A 557 0.84 -7.28 11.32
C LYS A 557 0.48 -6.40 12.52
N VAL A 558 1.43 -5.63 13.05
CA VAL A 558 1.18 -4.68 14.15
C VAL A 558 0.21 -3.59 13.71
N SER A 559 0.42 -2.98 12.54
CA SER A 559 -0.50 -1.96 12.00
C SER A 559 -1.93 -2.51 11.82
N GLN A 560 -2.06 -3.74 11.30
CA GLN A 560 -3.37 -4.40 11.16
C GLN A 560 -4.04 -4.65 12.52
N LEU A 561 -3.30 -5.19 13.49
CA LEU A 561 -3.85 -5.40 14.84
C LEU A 561 -4.24 -4.09 15.53
N CYS A 562 -3.50 -3.00 15.30
CA CYS A 562 -3.89 -1.68 15.79
C CYS A 562 -5.22 -1.26 15.18
N TYR A 563 -5.41 -1.45 13.87
CA TYR A 563 -6.68 -1.14 13.22
C TYR A 563 -7.85 -1.97 13.76
N ASP A 564 -7.64 -3.27 13.98
CA ASP A 564 -8.64 -4.17 14.56
C ASP A 564 -9.06 -3.72 15.97
N GLU A 565 -8.13 -3.13 16.72
CA GLU A 565 -8.33 -2.52 18.05
C GLU A 565 -8.69 -1.02 17.97
N ARG A 566 -9.12 -0.54 16.80
CA ARG A 566 -9.60 0.83 16.54
C ARG A 566 -8.54 1.94 16.70
N LEU A 567 -7.32 1.68 16.27
CA LEU A 567 -6.23 2.65 16.18
C LEU A 567 -5.69 2.75 14.75
N LEU A 568 -5.71 3.96 14.19
CA LEU A 568 -5.16 4.24 12.87
C LEU A 568 -3.67 4.61 12.97
N VAL A 569 -2.81 3.69 12.53
CA VAL A 569 -1.36 3.90 12.37
C VAL A 569 -0.92 3.34 11.02
N GLU A 570 0.01 4.03 10.37
CA GLU A 570 0.51 3.65 9.05
C GLU A 570 1.92 3.06 9.16
N THR A 571 2.28 2.21 8.20
CA THR A 571 3.66 1.81 7.97
C THR A 571 4.42 2.84 7.12
N ALA A 572 5.74 2.80 7.17
CA ALA A 572 6.65 3.62 6.37
C ALA A 572 8.01 2.92 6.26
N GLY A 573 8.93 3.56 5.53
CA GLY A 573 10.22 2.97 5.20
C GLY A 573 10.22 2.31 3.82
N PRO A 574 11.40 2.08 3.24
CA PRO A 574 11.52 1.50 1.91
C PRO A 574 10.96 0.07 1.79
N LYS A 575 10.76 -0.64 2.90
CA LYS A 575 10.19 -1.99 2.98
C LYS A 575 8.90 -2.05 3.79
N ASP A 576 8.32 -0.90 4.15
CA ASP A 576 7.20 -0.80 5.09
C ASP A 576 7.51 -1.35 6.50
N GLU A 577 8.79 -1.27 6.90
CA GLU A 577 9.33 -1.85 8.14
C GLU A 577 9.13 -0.99 9.41
N VAL A 578 8.53 0.19 9.26
CA VAL A 578 8.39 1.17 10.34
C VAL A 578 6.92 1.44 10.62
N VAL A 579 6.43 1.24 11.85
CA VAL A 579 5.12 1.76 12.27
C VAL A 579 5.33 3.19 12.75
N LYS A 580 4.81 4.17 12.00
CA LYS A 580 4.97 5.61 12.31
C LYS A 580 3.74 6.17 13.03
N LEU A 581 4.00 7.08 13.97
CA LEU A 581 3.01 7.80 14.75
C LEU A 581 3.10 9.30 14.43
N LEU A 582 1.97 9.83 13.98
CA LEU A 582 1.74 11.23 13.67
C LEU A 582 0.42 11.74 14.30
N PRO A 583 0.16 11.49 15.60
CA PRO A 583 -1.07 11.97 16.24
C PRO A 583 -1.19 13.50 16.14
N PRO A 584 -2.39 14.07 16.14
CA PRO A 584 -2.56 15.50 16.38
C PRO A 584 -1.74 15.96 17.60
N LEU A 585 -1.08 17.10 17.50
CA LEU A 585 -0.29 17.67 18.60
C LEU A 585 -1.19 18.05 19.80
N THR A 586 -2.47 18.28 19.52
CA THR A 586 -3.55 18.54 20.47
C THR A 586 -4.17 17.28 21.07
N THR A 587 -3.71 16.07 20.73
CA THR A 587 -4.16 14.83 21.39
C THR A 587 -3.88 14.90 22.89
N THR A 588 -4.85 14.48 23.69
CA THR A 588 -4.71 14.49 25.16
C THR A 588 -3.75 13.40 25.63
N ILE A 589 -3.19 13.51 26.84
CA ILE A 589 -2.34 12.45 27.41
C ILE A 589 -3.12 11.14 27.56
N ASP A 590 -4.37 11.19 27.99
CA ASP A 590 -5.20 9.99 28.15
C ASP A 590 -5.46 9.28 26.80
N GLU A 591 -5.71 10.04 25.73
CA GLU A 591 -5.83 9.47 24.38
C GLU A 591 -4.48 8.95 23.88
N LEU A 592 -3.38 9.66 24.14
CA LEU A 592 -2.03 9.19 23.80
C LEU A 592 -1.73 7.85 24.47
N ASP A 593 -1.97 7.74 25.78
CA ASP A 593 -1.74 6.53 26.55
C ASP A 593 -2.60 5.37 26.06
N ARG A 594 -3.88 5.60 25.76
CA ARG A 594 -4.75 4.57 25.17
C ARG A 594 -4.21 4.03 23.84
N GLY A 595 -3.74 4.91 22.96
CA GLY A 595 -3.15 4.49 21.69
C GLY A 595 -1.84 3.73 21.87
N LEU A 596 -0.99 4.17 22.81
CA LEU A 596 0.27 3.48 23.13
C LEU A 596 0.02 2.11 23.76
N ASP A 597 -1.00 1.96 24.60
CA ASP A 597 -1.41 0.67 25.17
C ASP A 597 -1.84 -0.33 24.08
N ILE A 598 -2.59 0.15 23.07
CA ILE A 598 -2.99 -0.67 21.91
C ILE A 598 -1.75 -1.13 21.13
N ILE A 599 -0.80 -0.22 20.86
CA ILE A 599 0.43 -0.55 20.14
C ILE A 599 1.27 -1.54 20.92
N GLU A 600 1.49 -1.32 22.22
CA GLU A 600 2.27 -2.22 23.07
C GLU A 600 1.65 -3.62 23.12
N SER A 601 0.32 -3.71 23.21
CA SER A 601 -0.42 -4.97 23.15
C SER A 601 -0.27 -5.67 21.79
N ALA A 602 -0.40 -4.93 20.68
CA ALA A 602 -0.23 -5.46 19.33
C ALA A 602 1.20 -5.99 19.11
N VAL A 603 2.22 -5.24 19.53
CA VAL A 603 3.63 -5.65 19.47
C VAL A 603 3.86 -6.91 20.30
N ALA A 604 3.34 -6.95 21.54
CA ALA A 604 3.46 -8.13 22.39
C ALA A 604 2.83 -9.37 21.76
N LYS A 605 1.64 -9.25 21.14
CA LYS A 605 0.96 -10.38 20.45
C LYS A 605 1.75 -10.90 19.24
N VAL A 606 2.48 -10.02 18.53
CA VAL A 606 3.21 -10.38 17.30
C VAL A 606 4.60 -10.96 17.62
N LEU A 607 5.22 -10.54 18.73
CA LEU A 607 6.57 -10.92 19.12
C LEU A 607 6.64 -11.99 20.23
N SER A 608 5.51 -12.36 20.84
CA SER A 608 5.39 -13.50 21.76
C SER A 608 5.22 -14.81 21.01
#